data_AF-A0A424M5J1-F1
#
_entry.id   AF-A0A424M5J1-F1
#
_cell.length_a   1.000
_cell.length_b   1.000
_cell.length_c   1.000
_cell.angle_alpha   90.00
_cell.angle_beta   90.00
_cell.angle_gamma   90.00
#
_symmetry.space_group_name_H-M   'P 1'
#
loop_
_entity.id
_entity.type
_entity.pdbx_description
1 polymer ?
#
loop_
_entity_poly.entity_id
_entity_poly.type
_entity_poly.pdbx_seq_one_letter_code
_entity_poly.pdbx_strand_id
1 'polypeptide(L)'
;MTKIIKGYLFLIGLFSLIMGSWVMLSPNFISWYPAFDDIQRDTSLAIFVRTISGVFVASGYILLRFIFSSSKVQLGTVLIYLCAFTLVGKFCGFVYDTNGFQQHDVIASILGILTLIGLYVIHRHRKNLINYDL
;
A
#
# COMPACT_ATOMS: atom_id res chain seq x y z
N MET A 1 1.09 -29.01 10.38
CA MET A 1 1.87 -28.18 9.44
C MET A 1 1.16 -26.89 9.03
N THR A 2 -0.12 -26.93 8.64
CA THR A 2 -0.90 -25.72 8.25
C THR A 2 -1.00 -24.65 9.34
N LYS A 3 -1.08 -25.00 10.63
CA LYS A 3 -1.15 -24.00 11.72
C LYS A 3 0.15 -23.20 11.91
N ILE A 4 1.31 -23.85 11.79
CA ILE A 4 2.63 -23.20 11.95
C ILE A 4 2.88 -22.23 10.78
N ILE A 5 2.61 -22.67 9.54
CA ILE A 5 2.74 -21.82 8.36
C ILE A 5 1.78 -20.62 8.43
N LYS A 6 0.52 -20.84 8.84
CA LYS A 6 -0.43 -19.74 9.07
C LYS A 6 0.05 -18.77 10.14
N GLY A 7 0.64 -19.27 11.24
CA GLY A 7 1.23 -18.45 12.28
C GLY A 7 2.39 -17.58 11.79
N TYR A 8 3.29 -18.16 10.98
CA TYR A 8 4.37 -17.41 10.35
C TYR A 8 3.85 -16.31 9.41
N LEU A 9 2.94 -16.65 8.50
CA LEU A 9 2.37 -15.68 7.56
C LEU A 9 1.58 -14.58 8.29
N PHE A 10 0.93 -14.92 9.39
CA PHE A 10 0.27 -13.95 10.27
C PHE A 10 1.27 -12.94 10.84
N LEU A 11 2.38 -13.42 11.40
CA LEU A 11 3.43 -12.56 11.95
C LEU A 11 4.03 -11.64 10.89
N ILE A 12 4.31 -12.17 9.70
CA ILE A 12 4.84 -11.37 8.57
C ILE A 12 3.82 -10.32 8.13
N GLY A 13 2.55 -10.69 7.98
CA GLY A 13 1.49 -9.75 7.59
C GLY A 13 1.31 -8.62 8.61
N LEU A 14 1.34 -8.97 9.90
CA LEU A 14 1.22 -8.02 10.99
C LEU A 14 2.46 -7.11 11.09
N PHE A 15 3.66 -7.66 10.94
CA PHE A 15 4.90 -6.89 10.89
C PHE A 15 4.92 -5.91 9.71
N SER A 16 4.51 -6.35 8.52
CA SER A 16 4.41 -5.52 7.32
C SER A 16 3.42 -4.36 7.50
N LEU A 17 2.29 -4.62 8.14
CA LEU A 17 1.30 -3.57 8.47
C LEU A 17 1.87 -2.53 9.43
N ILE A 18 2.50 -2.98 10.52
CA ILE A 18 3.05 -2.07 11.54
C ILE A 18 4.20 -1.26 10.96
N MET A 19 5.21 -1.91 10.38
CA MET A 19 6.39 -1.22 9.86
C MET A 19 6.06 -0.33 8.67
N GLY A 20 5.21 -0.80 7.75
CA GLY A 20 4.76 -0.01 6.62
C GLY A 20 4.00 1.24 7.07
N SER A 21 3.09 1.11 8.05
CA SER A 21 2.33 2.25 8.57
C SER A 21 3.21 3.22 9.33
N TRP A 22 4.16 2.69 10.11
CA TRP A 22 5.11 3.50 10.85
C TRP A 22 5.96 4.37 9.92
N VAL A 23 6.55 3.77 8.89
CA VAL A 23 7.41 4.48 7.93
C VAL A 23 6.61 5.48 7.10
N MET A 24 5.37 5.12 6.77
CA MET A 24 4.46 5.99 6.04
C MET A 24 4.09 7.25 6.84
N LEU A 25 3.76 7.08 8.12
CA LEU A 25 3.24 8.14 9.00
C LEU A 25 4.32 8.82 9.84
N SER A 26 5.56 8.31 9.83
CA SER A 26 6.64 8.90 10.62
C SER A 26 7.29 10.07 9.87
N PRO A 27 7.49 11.21 10.55
CA PRO A 27 8.22 12.32 9.96
C PRO A 27 9.72 12.00 9.82
N ASN A 28 10.25 11.05 10.61
CA ASN A 28 11.65 10.62 10.58
C ASN A 28 11.77 9.14 10.22
N PHE A 29 12.80 8.79 9.43
CA PHE A 29 13.15 7.39 9.17
C PHE A 29 13.96 6.84 10.35
N ILE A 30 13.85 5.54 10.56
CA ILE A 30 14.54 4.86 11.67
C ILE A 30 15.76 4.13 11.12
N SER A 31 16.92 4.36 11.73
CA SER A 31 18.18 3.75 11.31
C SER A 31 18.29 2.25 11.59
N TRP A 32 17.60 1.71 12.60
CA TRP A 32 17.71 0.27 12.89
C TRP A 32 16.99 -0.63 11.88
N TYR A 33 16.11 -0.07 11.03
CA TYR A 33 15.38 -0.87 10.06
C TYR A 33 16.13 -0.88 8.72
N PRO A 34 16.75 -2.02 8.32
CA PRO A 34 17.72 -2.03 7.22
C PRO A 34 17.17 -1.58 5.87
N ALA A 35 15.86 -1.75 5.64
CA ALA A 35 15.24 -1.34 4.39
C ALA A 35 15.06 0.19 4.28
N PHE A 36 15.19 0.92 5.39
CA PHE A 36 14.96 2.37 5.49
C PHE A 36 16.11 3.12 6.18
N ASP A 37 17.29 2.50 6.26
CA ASP A 37 18.46 3.10 6.90
C ASP A 37 19.04 4.25 6.04
N ASP A 38 19.64 5.23 6.70
CA ASP A 38 20.31 6.39 6.10
C ASP A 38 19.50 7.24 5.09
N ILE A 39 18.17 7.18 5.13
CA ILE A 39 17.32 8.01 4.26
C ILE A 39 17.32 9.46 4.76
N GLN A 40 17.94 10.33 3.96
CA GLN A 40 17.89 11.78 4.19
C GLN A 40 16.49 12.35 3.93
N ARG A 41 16.09 13.27 4.80
CA ARG A 41 14.84 14.03 4.65
C ARG A 41 14.85 14.91 3.40
N ASP A 42 13.64 15.24 2.93
CA ASP A 42 13.40 16.15 1.81
C ASP A 42 14.14 15.76 0.51
N THR A 43 14.35 14.45 0.33
CA THR A 43 14.88 13.86 -0.89
C THR A 43 13.80 13.09 -1.65
N SER A 44 13.95 12.95 -2.97
CA SER A 44 13.07 12.12 -3.80
C SER A 44 13.02 10.66 -3.30
N LEU A 45 14.12 10.18 -2.72
CA LEU A 45 14.20 8.86 -2.11
C LEU A 45 13.25 8.73 -0.91
N ALA A 46 13.17 9.75 -0.05
CA ALA A 46 12.26 9.75 1.11
C ALA A 46 10.78 9.65 0.69
N ILE A 47 10.39 10.36 -0.37
CA ILE A 47 9.01 10.32 -0.91
C ILE A 47 8.74 8.95 -1.54
N PHE A 48 9.70 8.41 -2.29
CA PHE A 48 9.60 7.07 -2.86
C PHE A 48 9.45 6.00 -1.77
N VAL A 49 10.25 6.05 -0.72
CA VAL A 49 10.19 5.11 0.39
C VAL A 49 8.83 5.15 1.10
N ARG A 50 8.28 6.33 1.35
CA ARG A 50 6.92 6.46 1.90
C ARG A 50 5.84 5.94 0.96
N THR A 51 6.05 6.07 -0.35
CA THR A 51 5.13 5.50 -1.35
C THR A 51 5.18 3.96 -1.32
N ILE A 52 6.38 3.38 -1.23
CA ILE A 52 6.58 1.93 -1.13
C ILE A 52 6.12 1.38 0.21
N SER A 53 6.22 2.12 1.31
CA SER A 53 5.68 1.68 2.60
C SER A 53 4.16 1.50 2.54
N GLY A 54 3.46 2.27 1.71
CA GLY A 54 2.05 2.02 1.37
C GLY A 54 1.81 0.63 0.75
N VAL A 55 2.70 0.17 -0.15
CA VAL A 55 2.66 -1.20 -0.70
C VAL A 55 2.80 -2.25 0.41
N PHE A 56 3.72 -2.03 1.37
CA PHE A 56 3.91 -2.92 2.52
C PHE A 56 2.66 -3.01 3.41
N VAL A 57 1.96 -1.89 3.61
CA VAL A 57 0.70 -1.88 4.36
C VAL A 57 -0.37 -2.68 3.62
N ALA A 58 -0.57 -2.41 2.33
CA ALA A 58 -1.58 -3.12 1.54
C ALA A 58 -1.27 -4.61 1.43
N SER A 59 -0.02 -5.00 1.19
CA SER A 59 0.38 -6.40 1.09
C SER A 59 0.20 -7.14 2.41
N GLY A 60 0.53 -6.50 3.54
CA GLY A 60 0.27 -7.04 4.87
C GLY A 60 -1.22 -7.27 5.12
N TYR A 61 -2.07 -6.31 4.78
CA TYR A 61 -3.53 -6.46 4.86
C TYR A 61 -4.05 -7.59 3.96
N ILE A 62 -3.61 -7.64 2.69
CA ILE A 62 -4.03 -8.67 1.74
C ILE A 62 -3.61 -10.06 2.21
N LEU A 63 -2.39 -10.19 2.76
CA LEU A 63 -1.87 -11.43 3.31
C LEU A 63 -2.72 -11.91 4.49
N LEU A 64 -3.02 -11.03 5.45
CA LEU A 64 -3.89 -11.36 6.58
C LEU A 64 -5.30 -11.76 6.11
N ARG A 65 -5.86 -11.02 5.15
CA ARG A 65 -7.16 -11.35 4.55
C ARG A 65 -7.14 -12.72 3.89
N PHE A 66 -6.07 -13.06 3.17
CA PHE A 66 -5.90 -14.37 2.52
C PHE A 66 -5.82 -15.53 3.53
N ILE A 67 -5.20 -15.33 4.69
CA ILE A 67 -5.06 -16.37 5.73
C ILE A 67 -6.38 -16.66 6.45
N PHE A 68 -7.13 -15.61 6.78
CA PHE A 68 -8.32 -15.71 7.64
C PHE A 68 -9.66 -15.71 6.89
N SER A 69 -9.73 -15.16 5.68
CA SER A 69 -10.97 -15.17 4.89
C SER A 69 -11.06 -16.44 4.05
N SER A 70 -12.19 -17.14 4.11
CA SER A 70 -12.52 -18.23 3.20
C SER A 70 -12.87 -17.74 1.80
N SER A 71 -13.21 -16.45 1.65
CA SER A 71 -13.54 -15.85 0.36
C SER A 71 -12.28 -15.67 -0.50
N LYS A 72 -12.35 -16.11 -1.76
CA LYS A 72 -11.29 -15.81 -2.73
C LYS A 72 -11.17 -14.30 -2.87
N VAL A 73 -9.96 -13.78 -2.67
CA VAL A 73 -9.67 -12.37 -2.86
C VAL A 73 -9.67 -12.09 -4.36
N GLN A 74 -10.69 -11.36 -4.85
CA GLN A 74 -10.76 -10.95 -6.25
C GLN A 74 -9.56 -10.05 -6.59
N LEU A 75 -8.89 -10.33 -7.71
CA LEU A 75 -7.70 -9.60 -8.17
C LEU A 75 -7.95 -8.08 -8.31
N GLY A 76 -9.15 -7.67 -8.73
CA GLY A 76 -9.54 -6.25 -8.80
C GLY A 76 -9.47 -5.55 -7.44
N THR A 77 -9.92 -6.22 -6.37
CA THR A 77 -9.85 -5.67 -5.01
C THR A 77 -8.40 -5.58 -4.50
N VAL A 78 -7.53 -6.52 -4.89
CA VAL A 78 -6.08 -6.48 -4.58
C VAL A 78 -5.44 -5.24 -5.19
N LEU A 79 -5.67 -5.02 -6.49
CA LEU A 79 -5.13 -3.87 -7.21
C LEU A 79 -5.61 -2.54 -6.62
N ILE A 80 -6.89 -2.46 -6.23
CA ILE A 80 -7.44 -1.29 -5.56
C ILE A 80 -6.73 -1.03 -4.23
N TYR A 81 -6.52 -2.06 -3.40
CA TYR A 81 -5.80 -1.87 -2.12
C TYR A 81 -4.36 -1.44 -2.32
N LEU A 82 -3.62 -2.08 -3.24
CA LEU A 82 -2.24 -1.69 -3.54
C LEU A 82 -2.17 -0.23 -4.01
N CYS A 83 -3.03 0.16 -4.95
CA CYS A 83 -3.06 1.51 -5.51
C CYS A 83 -3.54 2.57 -4.49
N ALA A 84 -4.52 2.24 -3.67
CA ALA A 84 -5.01 3.17 -2.65
C ALA A 84 -3.94 3.44 -1.57
N PHE A 85 -3.29 2.41 -1.05
CA PHE A 85 -2.27 2.62 -0.02
C PHE A 85 -0.97 3.21 -0.58
N THR A 86 -0.60 2.96 -1.82
CA THR A 86 0.52 3.69 -2.44
C THR A 86 0.23 5.18 -2.56
N LEU A 87 -1.01 5.55 -2.92
CA LEU A 87 -1.44 6.95 -2.94
C LEU A 87 -1.46 7.59 -1.55
N VAL A 88 -1.89 6.85 -0.51
CA VAL A 88 -1.77 7.31 0.88
C VAL A 88 -0.31 7.55 1.24
N GLY A 89 0.59 6.63 0.89
CA GLY A 89 2.03 6.80 1.13
C GLY A 89 2.63 7.98 0.39
N LYS A 90 2.21 8.21 -0.86
CA LYS A 90 2.60 9.37 -1.66
C LYS A 90 2.10 10.67 -1.03
N PHE A 91 0.86 10.69 -0.55
CA PHE A 91 0.27 11.82 0.17
C PHE A 91 1.04 12.13 1.46
N CYS A 92 1.41 11.12 2.26
CA CYS A 92 2.28 11.31 3.41
C CYS A 92 3.66 11.87 3.01
N GLY A 93 4.21 11.41 1.89
CA GLY A 93 5.42 11.98 1.29
C GLY A 93 5.32 13.49 1.07
N PHE A 94 4.21 13.94 0.48
CA PHE A 94 3.92 15.36 0.26
C PHE A 94 3.73 16.18 1.54
N VAL A 95 3.17 15.59 2.60
CA VAL A 95 2.98 16.28 3.88
C VAL A 95 4.32 16.57 4.56
N TYR A 96 5.30 15.67 4.41
CA TYR A 96 6.61 15.79 5.06
C TYR A 96 7.70 16.43 4.19
N ASP A 97 7.41 16.72 2.92
CA ASP A 97 8.33 17.40 2.03
C ASP A 97 8.25 18.92 2.23
N THR A 98 9.31 19.49 2.79
CA THR A 98 9.41 20.93 3.05
C THR A 98 10.10 21.71 1.93
N ASN A 99 10.73 21.01 0.96
CA ASN A 99 11.45 21.61 -0.16
C ASN A 99 10.55 21.92 -1.38
N GLY A 100 9.25 21.67 -1.26
CA GLY A 100 8.24 21.93 -2.28
C GLY A 100 8.05 20.75 -3.25
N PHE A 101 6.90 20.75 -3.95
CA PHE A 101 6.50 19.61 -4.77
C PHE A 101 7.36 19.45 -6.02
N GLN A 102 8.05 18.31 -6.12
CA GLN A 102 8.74 17.93 -7.35
C GLN A 102 7.73 17.57 -8.46
N GLN A 103 7.96 18.08 -9.67
CA GLN A 103 7.02 17.91 -10.81
C GLN A 103 6.70 16.45 -11.12
N HIS A 104 7.71 15.57 -11.06
CA HIS A 104 7.53 14.15 -11.35
C HIS A 104 6.64 13.45 -10.31
N ASP A 105 6.70 13.86 -9.04
CA ASP A 105 5.85 13.30 -7.99
C ASP A 105 4.40 13.74 -8.13
N VAL A 106 4.16 14.99 -8.52
CA VAL A 106 2.82 15.49 -8.82
C VAL A 106 2.19 14.73 -9.98
N ILE A 107 2.93 14.56 -11.08
CA ILE A 107 2.47 13.80 -12.25
C ILE A 107 2.17 12.35 -11.86
N ALA A 108 3.07 11.69 -11.14
CA ALA A 108 2.86 10.32 -10.67
C ALA A 108 1.61 10.18 -9.78
N SER A 109 1.33 11.20 -8.96
CA SER A 109 0.15 11.21 -8.08
C SER A 109 -1.14 11.36 -8.87
N ILE A 110 -1.17 12.23 -9.89
CA ILE A 110 -2.32 12.39 -10.79
C ILE A 110 -2.58 11.07 -11.53
N LEU A 111 -1.54 10.45 -12.11
CA LEU A 111 -1.65 9.17 -12.79
C LEU A 111 -2.13 8.05 -11.84
N GLY A 112 -1.65 8.04 -10.60
CA GLY A 112 -2.10 7.11 -9.58
C GLY A 112 -3.59 7.28 -9.24
N ILE A 113 -4.07 8.53 -9.08
CA ILE A 113 -5.49 8.82 -8.81
C ILE A 113 -6.36 8.36 -9.99
N LEU A 114 -5.98 8.69 -11.22
CA LEU A 114 -6.69 8.23 -12.42
C LEU A 114 -6.73 6.70 -12.50
N THR A 115 -5.63 6.04 -12.14
CA THR A 115 -5.55 4.57 -12.08
C THR A 115 -6.50 4.01 -11.03
N LEU A 116 -6.57 4.60 -9.83
CA LEU A 116 -7.50 4.19 -8.77
C LEU A 116 -8.96 4.34 -9.21
N ILE A 117 -9.29 5.45 -9.86
CA ILE A 117 -10.64 5.69 -10.42
C ILE A 117 -10.98 4.63 -11.46
N GLY A 118 -10.09 4.39 -12.43
CA GLY A 118 -10.28 3.38 -13.47
C GLY A 118 -10.47 1.98 -12.90
N LEU A 119 -9.64 1.59 -11.92
CA LEU A 119 -9.77 0.32 -11.21
C LEU A 119 -11.11 0.20 -10.49
N TYR A 120 -11.54 1.26 -9.79
CA TYR A 120 -12.81 1.28 -9.08
C TYR A 120 -14.01 1.14 -10.03
N VAL A 121 -14.01 1.88 -11.15
CA VAL A 121 -15.07 1.83 -12.17
C VAL A 121 -15.17 0.43 -12.78
N ILE A 122 -14.04 -0.16 -13.21
CA ILE A 122 -14.02 -1.50 -13.79
C ILE A 122 -14.46 -2.55 -12.77
N HIS A 123 -14.00 -2.43 -11.52
CA HIS A 123 -14.39 -3.34 -10.45
C HIS A 123 -15.90 -3.31 -10.19
N ARG A 124 -16.48 -2.10 -10.13
CA ARG A 124 -17.93 -1.93 -9.98
C ARG A 124 -18.70 -2.50 -11.16
N HIS A 125 -18.26 -2.22 -12.39
CA HIS A 125 -18.88 -2.76 -13.60
C HIS A 125 -18.88 -4.29 -13.60
N ARG A 126 -17.76 -4.93 -13.24
CA ARG A 126 -17.66 -6.40 -13.16
C ARG A 126 -18.60 -7.00 -12.12
N LYS A 127 -18.85 -6.33 -11.00
CA LYS A 127 -19.83 -6.81 -10.01
C LYS A 127 -21.26 -6.78 -10.55
N ASN A 128 -21.61 -5.77 -11.33
CA ASN A 128 -22.95 -5.61 -11.89
C ASN A 128 -23.28 -6.64 -12.99
N LEU A 129 -22.27 -7.30 -13.58
CA LEU A 129 -22.45 -8.34 -14.59
C LEU A 129 -22.70 -9.74 -14.00
N ILE A 130 -22.60 -9.90 -12.68
CA ILE A 130 -22.84 -11.18 -12.02
C ILE A 130 -24.36 -11.41 -12.04
N ASN A 131 -24.80 -12.40 -12.81
CA ASN A 131 -26.21 -12.76 -12.88
C ASN A 131 -26.60 -13.49 -11.58
N TYR A 132 -27.60 -12.96 -10.87
CA TYR A 132 -28.06 -13.48 -9.57
C TYR A 132 -29.21 -14.48 -9.69
N ASP A 133 -29.66 -14.78 -10.91
CA ASP A 133 -30.78 -15.70 -11.20
C ASP A 133 -30.38 -17.19 -11.15
N LEU A 134 -29.53 -17.59 -10.19
CA LEU A 134 -29.19 -18.99 -9.91
C LEU A 134 -29.99 -19.55 -8.74
#